data_AF-A0A0G0MVA3-F1
#
_entry.id   AF-A0A0G0MVA3-F1
#
_cell.length_a   1.000
_cell.length_b   1.000
_cell.length_c   1.000
_cell.angle_alpha   90.00
_cell.angle_beta   90.00
_cell.angle_gamma   90.00
#
_symmetry.space_group_name_H-M   'P 1'
#
loop_
_entity.id
_entity.type
_entity.pdbx_description
1 polymer ?
#
loop_
_entity_poly.entity_id
_entity_poly.type
_entity_poly.pdbx_seq_one_letter_code
_entity_poly.pdbx_strand_id
1 'polypeptide(L)'
;MRKLLNISLLTFALFLQGCVVSNPIYDTFAKCVTSKGVKMYGTYWCHNCTKQKELFAEAFQYIDYIECDARGEKPQPEFCLKKGIQAYPTWEFSDGSRVEGTMPLEKIAEKTNCKLEDEGVVK
;
A
#
# COMPACT_ATOMS: atom_id res chain seq x y z
N MET A 1 -7.06 53.78 26.93
CA MET A 1 -7.15 52.84 28.06
C MET A 1 -6.68 51.47 27.59
N ARG A 2 -5.48 51.08 28.03
CA ARG A 2 -4.90 49.74 27.88
C ARG A 2 -5.78 48.70 28.56
N LYS A 3 -5.81 47.48 28.00
CA LYS A 3 -5.67 46.18 28.68
C LYS A 3 -5.47 45.15 27.56
N LEU A 4 -4.21 44.94 27.15
CA LEU A 4 -3.38 43.76 27.50
C LEU A 4 -4.00 42.48 26.94
N LEU A 5 -3.52 42.01 25.78
CA LEU A 5 -2.54 40.90 25.68
C LEU A 5 -3.04 39.61 26.31
N ASN A 6 -3.82 38.83 25.55
CA ASN A 6 -3.99 37.40 25.77
C ASN A 6 -3.09 36.65 24.78
N ILE A 7 -1.78 36.67 25.03
CA ILE A 7 -0.89 35.63 24.54
C ILE A 7 -1.24 34.40 25.39
N SER A 8 -2.15 33.56 24.88
CA SER A 8 -2.36 32.23 25.42
C SER A 8 -1.09 31.43 25.13
N LEU A 9 -0.26 31.35 26.17
CA LEU A 9 0.97 30.58 26.25
C LEU A 9 0.67 29.08 25.99
N LEU A 10 1.52 28.45 25.18
CA LEU A 10 1.76 26.99 25.12
C LEU A 10 0.67 26.10 24.48
N THR A 11 0.53 26.17 23.16
CA THR A 11 0.26 24.97 22.34
C THR A 11 1.17 24.94 21.12
N PHE A 12 2.48 25.08 21.32
CA PHE A 12 3.41 24.43 20.39
C PHE A 12 3.38 22.95 20.74
N ALA A 13 2.28 22.28 20.37
CA ALA A 13 2.33 20.84 20.19
C ALA A 13 3.38 20.66 19.11
N LEU A 14 4.61 20.33 19.54
CA LEU A 14 5.65 19.81 18.68
C LEU A 14 4.94 18.77 17.83
N PHE A 15 4.79 19.09 16.55
CA PHE A 15 4.37 18.14 15.55
C PHE A 15 5.34 16.96 15.68
N LEU A 16 4.87 15.87 16.28
CA LEU A 16 5.45 14.55 16.09
C LEU A 16 5.19 14.13 14.64
N GLN A 17 5.69 14.91 13.68
CA GLN A 17 5.98 14.40 12.36
C GLN A 17 7.26 13.61 12.53
N GLY A 18 7.13 12.40 13.09
CA GLY A 18 8.14 11.39 12.86
C GLY A 18 8.29 11.29 11.35
N CYS A 19 9.50 11.53 10.83
CA CYS A 19 9.78 11.28 9.44
C CYS A 19 9.43 9.81 9.20
N VAL A 20 8.41 9.55 8.39
CA VAL A 20 8.20 8.22 7.83
C VAL A 20 9.43 7.96 6.97
N VAL A 21 10.34 7.12 7.45
CA VAL A 21 11.54 6.72 6.70
C VAL A 21 11.05 5.75 5.62
N SER A 22 10.65 6.29 4.48
CA SER A 22 10.32 5.50 3.28
C SER A 22 11.60 4.89 2.72
N ASN A 23 11.57 3.62 2.32
CA ASN A 23 12.66 3.04 1.54
C ASN A 23 12.47 3.42 0.06
N PRO A 24 13.36 4.23 -0.55
CA PRO A 24 13.22 4.66 -1.94
C PRO A 24 13.15 3.50 -2.95
N ILE A 25 13.76 2.36 -2.63
CA ILE A 25 13.74 1.15 -3.46
C ILE A 25 12.33 0.57 -3.51
N TYR A 26 11.71 0.31 -2.35
CA TYR A 26 10.34 -0.21 -2.30
C TYR A 26 9.32 0.77 -2.86
N ASP A 27 9.51 2.07 -2.62
CA ASP A 27 8.68 3.13 -3.21
C ASP A 27 8.70 3.06 -4.74
N THR A 28 9.89 2.98 -5.33
CA THR A 28 10.07 2.91 -6.79
C THR A 28 9.50 1.62 -7.33
N PHE A 29 9.70 0.51 -6.64
CA PHE A 29 9.15 -0.79 -7.00
C PHE A 29 7.60 -0.78 -6.99
N ALA A 30 6.98 -0.34 -5.89
CA ALA A 30 5.52 -0.29 -5.75
C ALA A 30 4.88 0.65 -6.78
N LYS A 31 5.47 1.83 -7.01
CA LYS A 31 5.03 2.75 -8.08
C LYS A 31 5.13 2.11 -9.46
N CYS A 32 6.20 1.36 -9.72
CA CYS A 32 6.35 0.63 -10.98
C CYS A 32 5.24 -0.42 -11.13
N VAL A 33 4.99 -1.24 -10.10
CA VAL A 33 3.95 -2.28 -10.10
C VAL A 33 2.58 -1.67 -10.44
N THR A 34 2.22 -0.58 -9.79
CA THR A 34 0.99 0.17 -10.07
C THR A 34 0.97 0.75 -11.49
N SER A 35 2.09 1.31 -11.97
CA SER A 35 2.19 1.81 -13.35
C SER A 35 1.98 0.73 -14.42
N LYS A 36 2.23 -0.55 -14.07
CA LYS A 36 1.94 -1.71 -14.91
C LYS A 36 0.47 -2.14 -14.87
N GLY A 37 -0.39 -1.41 -14.16
CA GLY A 37 -1.83 -1.67 -14.08
C GLY A 37 -2.21 -2.82 -13.15
N VAL A 38 -1.25 -3.32 -12.35
CA VAL A 38 -1.45 -4.41 -11.40
C VAL A 38 -2.31 -3.95 -10.24
N LYS A 39 -3.29 -4.77 -9.84
CA LYS A 39 -4.19 -4.48 -8.72
C LYS A 39 -4.16 -5.60 -7.70
N MET A 40 -4.27 -5.24 -6.42
CA MET A 40 -4.48 -6.18 -5.34
C MET A 40 -5.90 -6.01 -4.78
N TYR A 41 -6.69 -7.06 -4.84
CA TYR A 41 -8.01 -7.13 -4.21
C TYR A 41 -7.87 -7.80 -2.84
N GLY A 42 -8.42 -7.21 -1.79
CA GLY A 42 -8.35 -7.77 -0.46
C GLY A 42 -9.39 -7.20 0.48
N THR A 43 -9.26 -7.54 1.76
CA THR A 43 -10.07 -6.96 2.83
C THR A 43 -9.20 -6.47 3.98
N TYR A 44 -9.66 -5.47 4.72
CA TYR A 44 -8.89 -4.88 5.82
C TYR A 44 -8.59 -5.84 6.97
N TRP A 45 -9.43 -6.87 7.16
CA TRP A 45 -9.30 -7.87 8.24
C TRP A 45 -8.59 -9.16 7.80
N CYS A 46 -8.22 -9.28 6.52
CA CYS A 46 -7.64 -10.48 5.96
C CYS A 46 -6.16 -10.64 6.37
N HIS A 47 -5.85 -11.72 7.10
CA HIS A 47 -4.48 -12.03 7.58
C HIS A 47 -3.44 -12.09 6.47
N ASN A 48 -3.75 -12.77 5.36
CA ASN A 48 -2.83 -12.88 4.21
C ASN A 48 -2.65 -11.54 3.48
N CYS A 49 -3.64 -10.66 3.55
CA CYS A 49 -3.60 -9.32 3.00
C CYS A 49 -2.69 -8.44 3.84
N THR A 50 -2.79 -8.53 5.17
CA THR A 50 -1.85 -7.87 6.09
C THR A 50 -0.42 -8.34 5.83
N LYS A 51 -0.17 -9.65 5.73
CA LYS A 51 1.14 -10.18 5.38
C LYS A 51 1.67 -9.65 4.05
N GLN A 52 0.82 -9.57 3.03
CA GLN A 52 1.21 -9.00 1.74
C GLN A 52 1.60 -7.52 1.86
N LYS A 53 0.84 -6.74 2.64
CA LYS A 53 1.12 -5.32 2.88
C LYS A 53 2.45 -5.14 3.60
N GLU A 54 2.73 -5.97 4.62
CA GLU A 54 3.97 -5.94 5.39
C GLU A 54 5.21 -6.16 4.51
N LEU A 55 5.14 -6.99 3.46
CA LEU A 55 6.25 -7.18 2.53
C LEU A 55 6.65 -5.88 1.81
N PHE A 56 5.70 -4.98 1.54
CA PHE A 56 5.97 -3.68 0.92
C PHE A 56 6.30 -2.57 1.93
N ALA A 57 6.14 -2.83 3.23
CA ALA A 57 6.20 -1.82 4.29
C ALA A 57 5.36 -0.57 3.92
N GLU A 58 5.89 0.62 4.18
CA GLU A 58 5.24 1.91 3.86
C GLU A 58 5.00 2.11 2.36
N ALA A 59 5.75 1.44 1.49
CA ALA A 59 5.57 1.57 0.04
C ALA A 59 4.26 0.95 -0.46
N PHE A 60 3.56 0.15 0.37
CA PHE A 60 2.24 -0.36 0.02
C PHE A 60 1.24 0.75 -0.30
N GLN A 61 1.43 1.96 0.24
CA GLN A 61 0.59 3.12 -0.06
C GLN A 61 0.52 3.46 -1.56
N TYR A 62 1.50 3.02 -2.36
CA TYR A 62 1.51 3.23 -3.80
C TYR A 62 0.85 2.10 -4.60
N ILE A 63 0.54 0.97 -3.97
CA ILE A 63 -0.12 -0.17 -4.63
C ILE A 63 -1.60 0.16 -4.86
N ASP A 64 -2.09 -0.12 -6.07
CA ASP A 64 -3.51 -0.07 -6.40
C ASP A 64 -4.27 -1.20 -5.66
N TYR A 65 -4.63 -0.91 -4.40
CA TYR A 65 -5.41 -1.78 -3.54
C TYR A 65 -6.91 -1.49 -3.64
N ILE A 66 -7.69 -2.55 -3.84
CA ILE A 66 -9.15 -2.52 -3.87
C ILE A 66 -9.68 -3.21 -2.62
N GLU A 67 -10.29 -2.42 -1.74
CA GLU A 67 -10.95 -2.91 -0.53
C GLU A 67 -12.31 -3.53 -0.88
N CYS A 68 -12.46 -4.83 -0.68
CA CYS A 68 -13.64 -5.59 -1.06
C CYS A 68 -14.68 -5.74 0.06
N ASP A 69 -14.40 -5.34 1.31
CA ASP A 69 -15.37 -5.36 2.40
C ASP A 69 -16.01 -3.98 2.60
N ALA A 70 -17.34 -3.91 2.67
CA ALA A 70 -18.10 -2.68 2.81
C ALA A 70 -17.78 -1.87 4.09
N ARG A 71 -17.13 -2.48 5.09
CA ARG A 71 -16.75 -1.83 6.35
C ARG A 71 -15.33 -1.24 6.33
N GLY A 72 -14.56 -1.50 5.27
CA GLY A 72 -13.20 -0.97 5.10
C GLY A 72 -13.18 0.49 4.66
N GLU A 73 -11.98 1.06 4.51
CA GLU A 73 -11.79 2.41 3.99
C GLU A 73 -11.99 2.46 2.47
N LYS A 74 -12.75 3.44 1.97
CA LYS A 74 -13.08 3.62 0.53
C LYS A 74 -13.46 2.29 -0.15
N PRO A 75 -14.44 1.56 0.40
CA PRO A 75 -14.71 0.20 0.01
C PRO A 75 -15.36 0.14 -1.39
N GLN A 76 -15.07 -0.94 -2.12
CA GLN A 76 -15.56 -1.21 -3.47
C GLN A 76 -16.09 -2.66 -3.62
N PRO A 77 -16.98 -3.14 -2.73
CA PRO A 77 -17.46 -4.53 -2.73
C PRO A 77 -18.15 -4.94 -4.04
N GLU A 78 -18.99 -4.07 -4.61
CA GLU A 78 -19.69 -4.33 -5.88
C GLU A 78 -18.72 -4.49 -7.05
N PHE A 79 -17.61 -3.76 -7.05
CA PHE A 79 -16.57 -3.91 -8.06
C PHE A 79 -15.87 -5.26 -7.93
N CYS A 80 -15.54 -5.69 -6.71
CA CYS A 80 -14.97 -7.02 -6.46
C CYS A 80 -15.92 -8.15 -6.86
N LEU A 81 -17.22 -8.01 -6.58
CA LEU A 81 -18.25 -8.98 -7.00
C LEU A 81 -18.32 -9.07 -8.53
N LYS A 82 -18.40 -7.93 -9.22
CA LYS A 82 -18.40 -7.87 -10.69
C LYS A 82 -17.13 -8.44 -11.31
N LYS A 83 -15.98 -8.26 -10.64
CA LYS A 83 -14.69 -8.85 -11.04
C LYS A 83 -14.59 -10.34 -10.72
N GLY A 84 -15.52 -10.92 -9.96
CA GLY A 84 -15.52 -12.32 -9.58
C GLY A 84 -14.34 -12.68 -8.68
N ILE A 85 -13.99 -11.82 -7.72
CA ILE A 85 -12.94 -12.11 -6.73
C ILE A 85 -13.47 -13.13 -5.72
N GLN A 86 -12.77 -14.26 -5.56
CA GLN A 86 -13.21 -15.38 -4.71
C GLN A 86 -12.31 -15.59 -3.48
N ALA A 87 -11.07 -15.11 -3.52
CA ALA A 87 -10.11 -15.25 -2.44
C ALA A 87 -9.31 -13.95 -2.21
N TYR A 88 -8.75 -13.82 -1.01
CA TYR A 88 -7.97 -12.65 -0.61
C TYR A 88 -6.58 -13.03 -0.06
N PRO A 89 -5.52 -12.29 -0.42
CA PRO A 89 -5.53 -11.31 -1.50
C PRO A 89 -5.61 -11.98 -2.88
N THR A 90 -6.11 -11.26 -3.88
CA THR A 90 -5.98 -11.65 -5.29
C THR A 90 -5.21 -10.55 -6.01
N TRP A 91 -4.13 -10.93 -6.70
CA TRP A 91 -3.39 -10.05 -7.61
C TRP A 91 -3.92 -10.24 -9.03
N GLU A 92 -4.30 -9.15 -9.71
CA GLU A 92 -4.65 -9.14 -11.14
C GLU A 92 -3.60 -8.33 -11.91
N PHE A 93 -2.99 -8.96 -12.90
CA PHE A 93 -1.97 -8.35 -13.77
C PHE A 93 -2.60 -7.72 -15.02
N SER A 94 -1.83 -6.93 -15.77
CA SER A 94 -2.33 -6.20 -16.95
C SER A 94 -2.81 -7.09 -18.09
N ASP A 95 -2.32 -8.33 -18.17
CA ASP A 95 -2.79 -9.34 -19.11
C ASP A 95 -4.09 -10.04 -18.66
N GLY A 96 -4.61 -9.66 -17.48
CA GLY A 96 -5.80 -10.26 -16.87
C GLY A 96 -5.53 -11.55 -16.09
N SER A 97 -4.28 -12.04 -16.08
CA SER A 97 -3.91 -13.19 -15.26
C SER A 97 -4.04 -12.86 -13.77
N ARG A 98 -4.40 -13.87 -12.97
CA ARG A 98 -4.61 -13.72 -11.54
C ARG A 98 -3.79 -14.70 -10.73
N VAL A 99 -3.36 -14.26 -9.55
CA VAL A 99 -2.78 -15.13 -8.53
C VAL A 99 -3.44 -14.84 -7.19
N GLU A 100 -3.91 -15.88 -6.55
CA GLU A 100 -4.51 -15.82 -5.22
C GLU A 100 -3.45 -16.06 -4.14
N GLY A 101 -3.63 -15.42 -2.99
CA GLY A 101 -2.76 -15.54 -1.83
C GLY A 101 -1.59 -14.56 -1.82
N THR A 102 -0.86 -14.59 -0.71
CA THR A 102 0.34 -13.78 -0.52
C THR A 102 1.42 -14.19 -1.53
N MET A 103 2.03 -13.21 -2.18
CA MET A 103 3.06 -13.36 -3.19
C MET A 103 4.36 -12.65 -2.76
N PRO A 104 5.53 -13.33 -2.83
CA PRO A 104 6.83 -12.68 -2.61
C PRO A 104 7.07 -11.52 -3.59
N LEU A 105 7.79 -10.48 -3.15
CA LEU A 105 8.04 -9.30 -3.98
C LEU A 105 8.81 -9.65 -5.26
N GLU A 106 9.71 -10.64 -5.20
CA GLU A 106 10.51 -11.11 -6.33
C GLU A 106 9.60 -11.71 -7.41
N LYS A 107 8.53 -12.40 -7.02
CA LYS A 107 7.54 -12.93 -7.96
C LYS A 107 6.70 -11.84 -8.59
N ILE A 108 6.36 -10.80 -7.84
CA ILE A 108 5.72 -9.60 -8.39
C ILE A 108 6.68 -8.91 -9.37
N ALA A 109 7.96 -8.79 -9.04
CA ALA A 109 9.00 -8.21 -9.89
C ALA A 109 9.15 -8.98 -11.21
N GLU A 110 9.28 -10.32 -11.15
CA GLU A 110 9.33 -11.19 -12.33
C GLU A 110 8.12 -10.97 -13.26
N LYS A 111 6.91 -10.89 -12.70
CA LYS A 111 5.66 -10.74 -13.48
C LYS A 111 5.47 -9.35 -14.07
N THR A 112 5.98 -8.32 -13.42
CA THR A 112 5.80 -6.92 -13.82
C THR A 112 6.97 -6.35 -14.60
N ASN A 113 8.10 -7.07 -14.61
CA ASN A 113 9.40 -6.58 -15.05
C ASN A 113 9.79 -5.26 -14.35
N CYS A 114 9.36 -5.09 -13.10
CA CYS A 114 9.75 -3.99 -12.23
C CYS A 114 10.98 -4.38 -11.43
N LYS A 115 11.97 -3.48 -11.34
CA LYS A 115 13.19 -3.74 -10.60
C LYS A 115 12.90 -3.66 -9.10
N LEU A 116 13.21 -4.75 -8.40
CA LEU A 116 13.41 -4.76 -6.96
C LEU A 116 14.92 -4.77 -6.78
N GLU A 117 15.52 -3.62 -6.49
CA GLU A 117 16.95 -3.54 -6.24
C GLU A 117 17.23 -4.10 -4.85
N ASP A 118 18.22 -4.97 -4.70
CA ASP A 118 18.55 -5.52 -3.38
C ASP A 118 18.98 -4.40 -2.45
N GLU A 119 18.41 -4.36 -1.24
CA GLU A 119 18.90 -3.52 -0.15
C GLU A 119 20.31 -3.99 0.27
N GLY A 120 21.34 -3.52 -0.43
CA GLY A 120 22.71 -3.54 0.09
C GLY A 120 23.54 -4.81 -0.11
N VAL A 121 23.50 -5.46 -1.28
CA VAL A 121 24.69 -6.22 -1.70
C VAL A 121 25.74 -5.22 -2.19
N VAL A 122 26.50 -4.67 -1.24
CA VAL A 122 27.88 -4.26 -1.52
C VAL A 122 28.58 -5.53 -1.99
N LYS A 123 28.83 -5.62 -3.31
CA LYS A 123 29.75 -6.63 -3.85
C LYS A 123 31.15 -6.39 -3.32
#